data_AF-A0A534ZX64-F1
#
_entry.id   AF-A0A534ZX64-F1
#
_cell.length_a   1.000
_cell.length_b   1.000
_cell.length_c   1.000
_cell.angle_alpha   90.00
_cell.angle_beta   90.00
_cell.angle_gamma   90.00
#
_symmetry.space_group_name_H-M   'P 1'
#
loop_
_entity.id
_entity.type
_entity.pdbx_description
1 polymer ?
#
loop_
_entity_poly.entity_id
_entity_poly.type
_entity_poly.pdbx_seq_one_letter_code
_entity_poly.pdbx_strand_id
1 'polypeptide(L)' 'MGVSEWLLTGTTPEGRRVRVRGCDHREFRDGKVIRKDPYWKIVEKPA' A
#
# COMPACT_ATOMS: atom_id res chain seq x y z
N MET A 1 5.60 -12.77 -11.58
CA MET A 1 5.09 -11.52 -10.98
C MET A 1 3.89 -11.86 -10.11
N GLY A 2 3.73 -11.22 -8.96
CA GLY A 2 2.58 -11.40 -8.08
C GLY A 2 2.02 -10.06 -7.64
N VAL A 3 0.72 -10.01 -7.40
CA VAL A 3 0.01 -8.81 -6.93
C VAL A 3 -0.60 -9.08 -5.56
N SER A 4 -0.67 -8.07 -4.70
CA SER A 4 -1.51 -8.09 -3.50
C SER A 4 -2.21 -6.77 -3.33
N GLU A 5 -3.46 -6.80 -2.93
CA GLU A 5 -4.19 -5.62 -2.46
C GLU A 5 -4.10 -5.52 -0.94
N TRP A 6 -4.13 -4.29 -0.43
CA TRP A 6 -4.04 -4.04 1.01
C TRP A 6 -4.83 -2.80 1.45
N LEU A 7 -5.10 -2.75 2.75
CA LEU A 7 -5.69 -1.61 3.45
C LEU A 7 -4.79 -1.22 4.63
N LEU A 8 -4.30 0.02 4.63
CA LEU A 8 -3.55 0.62 5.73
C LEU A 8 -4.47 1.50 6.56
N THR A 9 -4.44 1.32 7.88
CA THR A 9 -5.11 2.21 8.84
C THR A 9 -4.11 2.73 9.86
N GLY A 10 -4.27 3.97 10.30
CA GLY A 10 -3.39 4.55 11.30
C GLY A 10 -3.96 5.82 11.92
N THR A 11 -3.16 6.42 12.80
CA THR A 11 -3.41 7.72 13.41
C THR A 11 -2.15 8.57 13.22
N THR A 12 -2.28 9.78 12.67
CA THR A 12 -1.14 10.70 12.53
C THR A 12 -0.71 11.25 13.90
N PRO A 13 0.49 11.84 14.05
CA PRO A 13 0.89 12.49 15.29
C PRO A 13 -0.09 13.56 15.79
N GLU A 14 -0.81 14.20 14.87
CA GLU A 14 -1.86 15.20 15.15
C GLU A 14 -3.22 14.56 15.52
N GLY A 15 -3.28 13.24 15.69
CA GLY A 15 -4.50 12.51 16.08
C GLY A 15 -5.45 12.19 14.92
N ARG A 16 -5.11 12.53 13.67
CA ARG A 16 -6.00 12.28 12.52
C ARG A 16 -6.01 10.81 12.12
N ARG A 17 -7.20 10.21 11.99
CA ARG A 17 -7.36 8.84 11.47
C ARG A 17 -7.09 8.80 9.97
N VAL A 18 -6.27 7.86 9.53
CA VAL A 18 -6.00 7.57 8.12
C VAL A 18 -6.49 6.18 7.75
N ARG A 19 -7.02 6.06 6.53
CA ARG A 19 -7.44 4.80 5.91
C ARG A 19 -7.12 4.87 4.42
N VAL A 20 -6.13 4.11 3.99
CA VAL A 20 -5.60 4.16 2.62
C VAL A 20 -5.61 2.74 2.03
N ARG A 21 -5.98 2.63 0.75
CA ARG A 21 -5.89 1.37 0.01
C ARG A 21 -4.66 1.40 -0.90
N GLY A 22 -4.22 0.24 -1.34
CA GLY A 22 -3.17 0.15 -2.34
C GLY A 22 -2.95 -1.26 -2.82
N CYS A 23 -1.93 -1.43 -3.64
CA CYS A 23 -1.48 -2.73 -4.09
C CYS A 23 0.04 -2.78 -4.21
N ASP A 24 0.58 -3.99 -4.20
CA ASP A 24 2.01 -4.24 -4.42
C ASP A 24 2.20 -5.07 -5.68
N HIS A 25 3.11 -4.66 -6.55
CA HIS A 25 3.67 -5.53 -7.58
C HIS A 25 4.96 -6.17 -7.05
N ARG A 26 5.05 -7.50 -7.14
CA ARG A 26 6.18 -8.27 -6.61
C ARG A 26 6.81 -9.12 -7.69
N GLU A 27 8.13 -9.13 -7.71
CA GLU A 27 8.94 -10.04 -8.52
C GLU A 27 9.63 -11.05 -7.63
N PHE A 28 9.76 -12.28 -8.15
CA PHE A 28 10.27 -13.41 -7.39
C PHE A 28 11.43 -14.06 -8.14
N ARG A 29 12.42 -14.52 -7.37
CA ARG A 29 13.50 -15.39 -7.83
C ARG A 29 13.81 -16.37 -6.71
N ASP A 30 13.86 -17.66 -7.03
CA ASP A 30 14.09 -18.74 -6.08
C ASP A 30 13.13 -18.71 -4.88
N GLY A 31 11.84 -18.45 -5.16
CA GLY A 31 10.78 -18.39 -4.15
C GLY A 31 10.82 -17.16 -3.22
N LYS A 32 11.78 -16.24 -3.41
CA LYS A 32 11.92 -15.01 -2.60
C LYS A 32 11.51 -13.78 -3.39
N VAL A 33 10.91 -12.79 -2.70
CA VAL A 33 10.63 -11.47 -3.29
C VAL A 33 11.94 -10.72 -3.48
N ILE A 34 12.27 -10.36 -4.71
CA ILE A 34 13.49 -9.58 -5.05
C ILE A 34 13.19 -8.12 -5.40
N ARG A 35 11.94 -7.81 -5.75
CA ARG A 35 11.45 -6.46 -6.02
C ARG A 35 10.03 -6.33 -5.52
N LYS A 36 9.72 -5.20 -4.90
CA LYS A 36 8.38 -4.84 -4.44
C LYS A 36 8.15 -3.37 -4.78
N ASP A 37 7.21 -3.12 -5.68
CA ASP A 37 6.75 -1.77 -6.01
C ASP A 37 5.38 -1.55 -5.35
N PRO A 38 5.30 -0.83 -4.22
CA PRO A 38 4.04 -0.52 -3.55
C PRO A 38 3.40 0.74 -4.14
N TYR A 39 2.12 0.64 -4.49
CA TYR A 39 1.33 1.76 -5.01
C TYR A 39 0.22 2.09 -4.03
N TRP A 40 0.14 3.38 -3.67
CA TRP A 40 -0.89 3.89 -2.80
C TRP A 40 -2.04 4.44 -3.64
N LYS A 41 -3.26 4.02 -3.31
CA LYS A 41 -4.48 4.67 -3.80
C LYS A 41 -4.88 5.75 -2.79
N ILE A 42 -4.27 6.91 -2.95
CA ILE A 42 -4.65 8.12 -2.20
C ILE A 42 -5.84 8.75 -2.90
N VAL A 43 -6.98 8.78 -2.21
CA VAL A 43 -8.17 9.49 -2.68
C VAL A 43 -8.21 10.81 -1.94
N GLU A 44 -8.06 11.92 -2.67
CA GLU A 44 -8.25 13.24 -2.10
C GLU A 44 -9.71 13.39 -1.64
N LYS A 45 -9.91 13.99 -0.46
CA LYS A 45 -11.27 14.32 -0.04
C LYS A 45 -11.78 15.47 -0.91
N PRO A 46 -13.04 15.42 -1.38
CA PRO A 46 -13.68 16.58 -1.98
C PRO A 46 -13.56 17.79 -1.04
N ALA A 47 -13.32 18.97 -1.62
CA ALA A 47 -13.29 20.25 -0.92
C ALA A 47 -14.66 20.60 -0.32
#